data_AF-A0A3C1LIC6-F1
#
_entry.id   AF-A0A3C1LIC6-F1
#
_cell.length_a   1.000
_cell.length_b   1.000
_cell.length_c   1.000
_cell.angle_alpha   90.00
_cell.angle_beta   90.00
_cell.angle_gamma   90.00
#
_symmetry.space_group_name_H-M   'P 1'
#
loop_
_entity.id
_entity.type
_entity.pdbx_description
1 polymer ?
#
loop_
_entity_poly.entity_id
_entity_poly.type
_entity_poly.pdbx_seq_one_letter_code
_entity_poly.pdbx_strand_id
1 'polypeptide(L)'
;AERGIDLNEHLIMNKPATFFFRVNNNTMAAAGIHKNNVLIVDRSIRPADGKIVVATIDGELLIRRVLLRNSKLMLTIDGDAQSWVAINEFQQITVWGIVTCIINMVEPALLQYANAAMK
;
A
#
# COMPACT_ATOMS: atom_id res chain seq x y z
N ALA A 1 -28.34 -13.62 19.69
CA ALA A 1 -27.39 -14.08 18.66
C ALA A 1 -26.28 -13.03 18.57
N GLU A 2 -25.02 -13.41 18.77
CA GLU A 2 -23.92 -12.47 18.53
C GLU A 2 -23.88 -12.12 17.04
N ARG A 3 -23.77 -10.83 16.76
CA ARG A 3 -23.62 -10.32 15.41
C ARG A 3 -22.20 -10.71 14.96
N GLY A 4 -22.08 -11.49 13.89
CA GLY A 4 -20.78 -11.96 13.39
C GLY A 4 -19.87 -10.79 13.00
N ILE A 5 -18.56 -11.07 12.94
CA ILE A 5 -17.56 -10.06 12.55
C ILE A 5 -17.61 -9.83 11.04
N ASP A 6 -17.75 -8.57 10.62
CA ASP A 6 -17.60 -8.13 9.22
C ASP A 6 -16.36 -7.25 9.07
N LEU A 7 -15.34 -7.76 8.39
CA LEU A 7 -14.10 -7.02 8.15
C LEU A 7 -14.30 -5.71 7.40
N ASN A 8 -15.34 -5.58 6.58
CA ASN A 8 -15.63 -4.32 5.90
C ASN A 8 -16.01 -3.23 6.89
N GLU A 9 -16.80 -3.55 7.91
CA GLU A 9 -17.20 -2.59 8.95
C GLU A 9 -16.01 -2.15 9.80
N HIS A 10 -14.99 -3.01 9.95
CA HIS A 10 -13.82 -2.73 10.79
C HIS A 10 -12.63 -2.12 10.06
N LEU A 11 -12.44 -2.41 8.77
CA LEU A 11 -11.23 -2.07 8.03
C LEU A 11 -11.45 -1.07 6.89
N ILE A 12 -12.71 -0.80 6.51
CA ILE A 12 -13.04 0.02 5.33
C ILE A 12 -13.86 1.25 5.74
N MET A 13 -13.22 2.43 5.65
CA MET A 13 -13.88 3.71 5.94
C MET A 13 -14.76 4.20 4.78
N ASN A 14 -14.28 4.05 3.54
CA ASN A 14 -14.95 4.53 2.34
C ASN A 14 -14.93 3.47 1.23
N LYS A 15 -15.97 2.61 1.20
CA LYS A 15 -16.05 1.46 0.28
C LYS A 15 -15.80 1.84 -1.20
N PRO A 16 -16.45 2.87 -1.78
CA PRO A 16 -16.18 3.29 -3.17
C PRO A 16 -14.73 3.74 -3.46
N ALA A 17 -13.99 4.18 -2.43
CA ALA A 17 -12.61 4.64 -2.55
C ALA A 17 -11.58 3.61 -2.05
N THR A 18 -12.01 2.41 -1.67
CA THR A 18 -11.15 1.38 -1.07
C THR A 18 -10.90 0.24 -2.06
N PHE A 19 -9.64 -0.18 -2.14
CA PHE A 19 -9.15 -1.15 -3.10
C PHE A 19 -8.18 -2.12 -2.44
N PHE A 20 -8.05 -3.30 -3.02
CA PHE A 20 -7.16 -4.34 -2.53
C PHE A 20 -6.05 -4.59 -3.54
N PHE A 21 -4.81 -4.70 -3.06
CA PHE A 21 -3.64 -5.03 -3.90
C PHE A 21 -2.92 -6.24 -3.34
N ARG A 22 -2.51 -7.17 -4.22
CA ARG A 22 -1.59 -8.24 -3.86
C ARG A 22 -0.15 -7.79 -4.08
N VAL A 23 0.65 -7.90 -3.03
CA VAL A 23 2.09 -7.57 -3.09
C VAL A 23 2.84 -8.69 -3.82
N ASN A 24 3.64 -8.33 -4.83
CA ASN A 24 4.36 -9.29 -5.67
C ASN A 24 5.86 -9.42 -5.34
N ASN A 25 6.42 -8.55 -4.50
CA ASN A 25 7.85 -8.50 -4.15
C ASN A 25 8.06 -8.12 -2.67
N ASN A 26 9.32 -8.09 -2.22
CA ASN A 26 9.71 -7.80 -0.84
C ASN A 26 10.39 -6.43 -0.68
N THR A 27 10.24 -5.52 -1.64
CA THR A 27 10.94 -4.22 -1.62
C THR A 27 10.60 -3.39 -0.39
N MET A 28 9.39 -3.56 0.17
CA MET A 28 8.92 -2.88 1.38
C MET A 28 8.93 -3.79 2.62
N ALA A 29 9.76 -4.83 2.65
CA ALA A 29 9.81 -5.79 3.77
C ALA A 29 10.19 -5.12 5.10
N ALA A 30 11.04 -4.09 5.08
CA ALA A 30 11.36 -3.31 6.28
C ALA A 30 10.16 -2.54 6.86
N ALA A 31 9.13 -2.29 6.04
CA ALA A 31 7.85 -1.72 6.45
C ALA A 31 6.84 -2.79 6.92
N GLY A 32 7.25 -4.06 7.03
CA GLY A 32 6.37 -5.19 7.31
C GLY A 32 5.52 -5.63 6.11
N ILE A 33 5.82 -5.14 4.90
CA ILE A 33 5.09 -5.49 3.67
C ILE A 33 5.89 -6.54 2.90
N HIS A 34 5.36 -7.75 2.87
CA HIS A 34 5.99 -8.90 2.23
C HIS A 34 5.20 -9.35 1.01
N LYS A 35 5.89 -10.05 0.11
CA LYS A 35 5.27 -10.77 -1.00
C LYS A 35 4.14 -11.64 -0.47
N ASN A 36 3.04 -11.64 -1.22
CA ASN A 36 1.78 -12.29 -0.88
C ASN A 36 0.92 -11.58 0.17
N ASN A 37 1.34 -10.49 0.81
CA ASN A 37 0.40 -9.69 1.61
C ASN A 37 -0.69 -9.08 0.73
N VAL A 38 -1.87 -8.85 1.31
CA VAL A 38 -2.90 -8.00 0.71
C VAL A 38 -2.86 -6.64 1.39
N LEU A 39 -2.80 -5.59 0.59
CA LEU A 39 -2.93 -4.21 1.06
C LEU A 39 -4.37 -3.77 0.91
N ILE A 40 -4.92 -3.16 1.95
CA ILE A 40 -6.11 -2.31 1.81
C ILE A 40 -5.61 -0.89 1.54
N VAL A 41 -6.11 -0.29 0.46
CA VAL A 41 -5.67 1.02 -0.03
C VAL A 41 -6.89 1.93 -0.19
N ASP A 42 -6.85 3.11 0.43
CA ASP A 42 -7.91 4.11 0.36
C ASP A 42 -7.43 5.36 -0.39
N ARG A 43 -8.15 5.71 -1.47
CA ARG A 43 -7.82 6.87 -2.33
C ARG A 43 -8.40 8.19 -1.84
N SER A 44 -9.30 8.16 -0.86
CA SER A 44 -9.92 9.37 -0.28
C SER A 44 -9.08 10.03 0.81
N ILE A 45 -8.07 9.32 1.33
CA ILE A 45 -7.18 9.82 2.38
C ILE A 45 -6.06 10.66 1.76
N ARG A 46 -5.81 11.85 2.32
CA ARG A 46 -4.71 12.71 1.88
C ARG A 46 -3.35 12.15 2.30
N PRO A 47 -2.33 12.19 1.42
CA PRO A 47 -0.97 11.82 1.78
C PRO A 47 -0.41 12.72 2.89
N ALA A 48 0.35 12.13 3.81
CA ALA A 48 1.02 12.82 4.91
C ALA A 48 2.37 12.15 5.18
N ASP A 49 3.27 12.87 5.85
CA ASP A 49 4.60 12.37 6.19
C ASP A 49 4.53 11.01 6.90
N GLY A 50 5.42 10.10 6.52
CA GLY A 50 5.51 8.75 7.06
C GLY A 50 4.40 7.79 6.63
N LYS A 51 3.38 8.20 5.88
CA LYS A 51 2.36 7.27 5.36
C LYS A 51 2.94 6.36 4.28
N ILE A 52 2.47 5.12 4.23
CA ILE A 52 2.76 4.22 3.11
C ILE A 52 1.69 4.42 2.05
N VAL A 53 2.10 4.48 0.79
CA VAL A 53 1.24 4.72 -0.35
C VAL A 53 1.48 3.70 -1.44
N VAL A 54 0.44 3.46 -2.23
CA VAL A 54 0.61 3.00 -3.61
C VAL A 54 0.76 4.26 -4.46
N ALA A 55 1.81 4.34 -5.26
CA ALA A 55 2.09 5.43 -6.18
C ALA A 55 2.33 4.88 -7.58
N THR A 56 1.95 5.65 -8.59
CA THR A 56 2.35 5.40 -9.97
C THR A 56 3.62 6.20 -10.24
N ILE A 57 4.70 5.54 -10.68
CA ILE A 57 5.96 6.17 -11.12
C ILE A 57 6.21 5.68 -12.54
N ASP A 58 6.21 6.59 -13.51
CA ASP A 58 6.42 6.29 -14.93
C ASP A 58 5.47 5.18 -15.47
N GLY A 59 4.22 5.19 -14.97
CA GLY A 59 3.18 4.22 -15.33
C GLY A 59 3.17 2.95 -14.48
N GLU A 60 4.17 2.71 -13.65
CA GLU A 60 4.27 1.52 -12.81
C GLU A 60 3.74 1.76 -11.39
N LEU A 61 2.91 0.83 -10.88
CA LEU A 61 2.43 0.87 -9.50
C LEU A 61 3.49 0.33 -8.53
N LEU A 62 3.91 1.19 -7.61
CA LEU A 62 4.95 0.92 -6.63
C LEU A 62 4.47 1.28 -5.23
N ILE A 63 4.95 0.55 -4.23
CA ILE A 63 4.67 0.82 -2.82
C ILE A 63 5.84 1.64 -2.28
N ARG A 64 5.54 2.78 -1.65
CA ARG A 64 6.53 3.73 -1.14
C ARG A 64 6.07 4.35 0.18
N ARG A 65 7.01 4.85 0.97
CA ARG A 65 6.72 5.74 2.10
C ARG A 65 6.84 7.19 1.66
N VAL A 66 5.88 8.00 2.09
CA VAL A 66 5.88 9.45 1.89
C VAL A 66 6.87 10.06 2.88
N LEU A 67 7.74 10.91 2.36
CA LEU A 67 8.59 11.80 3.14
C LEU A 67 8.27 13.24 2.75
N LEU A 68 7.92 14.09 3.72
CA LEU A 68 7.73 15.53 3.52
C LEU A 68 8.95 16.28 4.08
N ARG A 69 9.71 16.94 3.19
CA ARG A 69 10.87 17.76 3.56
C ARG A 69 10.77 19.12 2.89
N ASN A 70 10.86 20.22 3.64
CA ASN A 70 10.81 21.58 3.11
C ASN A 70 9.61 21.81 2.16
N SER A 71 8.44 21.30 2.53
CA SER A 71 7.21 21.33 1.72
C SER A 71 7.27 20.58 0.38
N LYS A 72 8.30 19.76 0.15
CA LYS A 72 8.39 18.85 -0.99
C LYS A 72 7.98 17.44 -0.58
N LEU A 73 7.11 16.83 -1.38
CA LEU A 73 6.76 15.43 -1.26
C LEU A 73 7.83 14.58 -1.93
N MET A 74 8.31 13.57 -1.23
CA MET A 74 9.27 12.58 -1.72
C MET A 74 8.75 11.18 -1.43
N LEU A 75 9.20 10.21 -2.23
CA LEU A 75 8.85 8.80 -2.06
C LEU A 75 10.10 7.97 -1.82
N THR A 76 10.04 7.08 -0.85
CA THR A 76 11.18 6.24 -0.46
C THR A 76 10.77 4.80 -0.19
N ILE A 77 11.76 3.91 -0.11
CA ILE A 77 11.57 2.55 0.42
C ILE A 77 12.10 2.51 1.87
N ASP A 78 11.53 1.64 2.70
CA ASP A 78 11.97 1.52 4.09
C ASP A 78 13.27 0.73 4.20
N GLY A 79 14.09 1.06 5.20
CA GLY A 79 15.28 0.29 5.55
C GLY A 79 16.56 0.70 4.84
N ASP A 80 16.51 1.65 3.90
CA ASP A 80 17.69 2.22 3.27
C ASP A 80 17.55 3.74 3.14
N ALA A 81 18.12 4.45 4.12
CA ALA A 81 18.17 5.90 4.17
C ALA A 81 19.06 6.54 3.09
N GLN A 82 19.57 5.79 2.12
CA GLN A 82 20.24 6.29 0.91
C GLN A 82 19.46 6.00 -0.38
N SER A 83 18.44 5.15 -0.34
CA SER A 83 17.59 4.75 -1.48
C SER A 83 16.45 5.74 -1.80
N TRP A 84 16.69 7.03 -1.58
CA TRP A 84 15.71 8.04 -1.97
C TRP A 84 15.60 8.06 -3.48
N VAL A 85 14.44 7.71 -4.01
CA VAL A 85 14.05 8.23 -5.32
C VAL A 85 13.62 9.67 -5.05
N ALA A 86 14.57 10.59 -5.08
CA ALA A 86 14.22 11.99 -5.21
C ALA A 86 13.32 12.08 -6.44
N ILE A 87 12.09 12.57 -6.26
CA ILE A 87 11.14 12.78 -7.34
C ILE A 87 11.85 13.66 -8.35
N ASN A 88 12.37 13.04 -9.41
CA ASN A 88 13.06 13.78 -10.44
C ASN A 88 11.99 14.59 -11.16
N GLU A 89 12.28 15.83 -11.50
CA GLU A 89 11.30 16.75 -12.11
C GLU A 89 10.74 16.27 -13.46
N PHE A 90 11.34 15.22 -14.02
CA PHE A 90 10.91 14.54 -15.25
C PHE A 90 10.07 13.29 -15.03
N GLN A 91 9.97 12.77 -13.80
CA GLN A 91 9.17 11.58 -13.53
C GLN A 91 7.71 11.95 -13.27
N GLN A 92 6.80 11.24 -13.92
CA GLN A 92 5.38 11.38 -13.62
C GLN A 92 5.05 10.53 -12.40
N ILE A 93 5.06 11.19 -11.23
CA ILE A 93 4.74 10.56 -9.96
C ILE A 93 3.36 11.02 -9.50
N THR A 94 2.48 10.04 -9.27
CA THR A 94 1.15 10.28 -8.71
C THR A 94 0.94 9.37 -7.51
N VAL A 95 0.57 9.94 -6.36
CA VAL A 95 0.09 9.12 -5.25
C VAL A 95 -1.28 8.58 -5.63
N TRP A 96 -1.38 7.25 -5.75
CA TRP A 96 -2.61 6.59 -6.16
C TRP A 96 -3.57 6.43 -4.97
N GLY A 97 -3.05 6.06 -3.79
CA GLY A 97 -3.83 5.93 -2.56
C GLY A 97 -2.99 5.55 -1.35
N ILE A 98 -3.58 5.65 -0.16
CA ILE A 98 -2.90 5.39 1.12
C ILE A 98 -3.13 3.94 1.54
N VAL A 99 -2.06 3.23 1.90
CA VAL A 99 -2.17 1.90 2.51
C VAL A 99 -2.68 2.05 3.93
N THR A 100 -3.85 1.49 4.22
CA THR A 100 -4.51 1.56 5.53
C THR A 100 -4.35 0.28 6.34
N CYS A 101 -4.17 -0.87 5.68
CA CYS A 101 -4.02 -2.16 6.34
C CYS A 101 -3.13 -3.10 5.52
N ILE A 102 -2.39 -3.95 6.23
CA ILE A 102 -1.61 -5.07 5.68
C ILE A 102 -2.23 -6.35 6.22
N ILE A 103 -2.76 -7.19 5.34
CA ILE A 103 -3.30 -8.50 5.68
C ILE A 103 -2.26 -9.56 5.31
N ASN A 104 -1.74 -10.23 6.33
CA ASN A 104 -0.86 -11.37 6.17
C ASN A 104 -1.67 -12.68 6.32
N MET A 105 -1.75 -13.45 5.24
CA MET A 105 -2.41 -14.75 5.24
C MET A 105 -1.36 -15.84 5.51
N VAL A 106 -1.62 -16.68 6.51
CA VAL A 106 -0.69 -17.76 6.90
C VAL A 106 -1.17 -19.15 6.50
N GLU A 107 -2.49 -19.33 6.32
CA GLU A 107 -3.09 -20.60 5.91
C GLU A 107 -2.93 -20.84 4.40
N PRO A 108 -2.24 -21.90 3.96
CA PRO A 108 -2.00 -22.17 2.54
C PRO A 108 -3.28 -22.25 1.69
N ALA A 109 -4.36 -22.85 2.21
CA ALA A 109 -5.61 -22.95 1.48
C ALA A 109 -6.22 -21.57 1.17
N LEU A 110 -6.15 -20.64 2.14
CA LEU A 110 -6.63 -19.28 1.97
C LEU A 110 -5.77 -18.49 0.97
N LEU A 111 -4.45 -18.68 1.00
CA LEU A 111 -3.53 -18.08 0.03
C LEU A 111 -3.87 -18.53 -1.40
N GLN A 112 -4.12 -19.82 -1.60
CA GLN A 112 -4.49 -20.37 -2.90
C GLN A 112 -5.84 -19.80 -3.38
N TYR A 113 -6.85 -19.79 -2.52
CA TYR A 113 -8.16 -19.23 -2.82
C TYR A 113 -8.08 -17.75 -3.22
N ALA A 114 -7.41 -16.94 -2.40
CA ALA A 114 -7.33 -15.50 -2.62
C ALA A 114 -6.46 -15.12 -3.84
N ASN A 115 -5.50 -15.96 -4.23
CA ASN A 115 -4.74 -15.78 -5.48
C ASN A 115 -5.57 -16.12 -6.72
N ALA A 116 -6.53 -17.03 -6.63
CA ALA A 116 -7.45 -17.33 -7.73
C ALA A 116 -8.48 -16.21 -7.93
N ALA A 117 -8.95 -15.58 -6.84
CA ALA A 117 -9.96 -14.53 -6.88
C ALA A 117 -9.46 -13.15 -7.35
N MET A 118 -8.14 -12.93 -7.37
CA MET A 118 -7.51 -11.64 -7.76
C MET A 118 -6.79 -11.68 -9.11
N LYS A 119 -6.99 -12.74 -9.89
CA LYS A 119 -6.64 -12.77 -11.32
C LYS A 119 -7.82 -12.25 -12.14
#